data_AF-L8H5U1-F1
#
_entry.id   AF-L8H5U1-F1
#
_cell.length_a   1.000
_cell.length_b   1.000
_cell.length_c   1.000
_cell.angle_alpha   90.00
_cell.angle_beta   90.00
_cell.angle_gamma   90.00
#
_symmetry.space_group_name_H-M   'P 1'
#
loop_
_entity.id
_entity.type
_entity.pdbx_description
1 polymer ?
#
loop_
_entity_poly.entity_id
_entity_poly.type
_entity_poly.pdbx_seq_one_letter_code
_entity_poly.pdbx_strand_id
1 'polypeptide(L)' 'MYAIATEDTQVLVAFQEHNPDASRAFWALVEDYFTFQRVPLQRIDTRYRDSGINLLEMKKRPSL' A
#
# COMPACT_ATOMS: atom_id res chain seq x y z
N MET A 1 2.73 -18.26 15.86
CA MET A 1 2.72 -16.87 15.37
C MET A 1 1.90 -16.88 14.09
N TYR A 2 0.69 -16.30 14.08
CA TYR A 2 -0.13 -16.26 12.87
C TYR A 2 0.45 -15.21 11.92
N ALA A 3 0.87 -15.62 10.73
CA ALA A 3 1.31 -14.69 9.71
C ALA A 3 0.08 -13.89 9.25
N ILE A 4 0.08 -12.57 9.52
CA ILE A 4 -0.99 -11.65 9.12
C ILE A 4 -1.12 -11.55 7.58
N ALA A 5 -0.07 -11.95 6.85
CA ALA A 5 -0.06 -12.13 5.40
C ALA A 5 0.91 -13.25 5.01
N THR A 6 0.44 -14.21 4.21
CA THR A 6 1.29 -15.14 3.46
C THR A 6 1.81 -14.47 2.18
N GLU A 7 2.75 -15.10 1.46
CA GLU A 7 3.24 -14.58 0.18
C GLU A 7 2.13 -14.49 -0.88
N ASP A 8 1.10 -15.34 -0.78
CA ASP A 8 -0.07 -15.31 -1.65
C ASP A 8 -1.07 -14.18 -1.31
N THR A 9 -0.97 -13.59 -0.13
CA THR A 9 -1.92 -12.56 0.33
C THR A 9 -1.74 -11.28 -0.49
N GLN A 10 -2.82 -10.80 -1.11
CA GLN A 10 -2.87 -9.46 -1.70
C GLN A 10 -3.31 -8.46 -0.64
N VAL A 11 -2.49 -7.44 -0.39
CA VAL A 11 -2.85 -6.35 0.52
C VAL A 11 -3.25 -5.13 -0.32
N LEU A 12 -4.34 -4.48 0.06
CA LEU A 12 -4.80 -3.22 -0.51
C LEU A 12 -4.75 -2.14 0.57
N VAL A 13 -4.08 -1.02 0.28
CA VAL A 13 -3.97 0.10 1.22
C VAL A 13 -4.45 1.37 0.53
N ALA A 14 -5.52 1.96 1.07
CA ALA A 14 -6.00 3.28 0.68
C ALA A 14 -5.64 4.28 1.77
N PHE A 15 -5.02 5.40 1.41
CA PHE A 15 -4.63 6.43 2.37
C PHE A 15 -4.57 7.81 1.72
N GLN A 16 -4.74 8.84 2.55
CA GLN A 16 -4.47 10.23 2.19
C GLN A 16 -3.32 10.73 3.05
N GLU A 17 -2.32 11.32 2.40
CA GLU A 17 -1.14 11.83 3.09
C GLU A 17 -1.42 13.21 3.69
N HIS A 18 -1.39 13.29 5.02
CA HIS A 18 -1.56 14.54 5.77
C HIS A 18 -0.30 14.96 6.53
N ASN A 19 0.58 14.01 6.88
CA ASN A 19 1.81 14.25 7.63
C ASN A 19 3.00 13.57 6.92
N PRO A 20 3.88 14.33 6.25
CA PRO A 20 5.00 13.79 5.49
C PRO A 20 6.01 12.98 6.33
N ASP A 21 6.22 13.34 7.61
CA ASP A 21 7.18 12.64 8.46
C ASP A 21 6.66 11.28 8.91
N ALA A 22 5.36 11.19 9.23
CA ALA A 22 4.70 9.92 9.53
C ALA A 22 4.67 8.99 8.30
N SER A 23 4.39 9.56 7.12
CA SER A 23 4.45 8.83 5.86
C SER A 23 5.84 8.26 5.60
N ARG A 24 6.91 9.05 5.78
CA ARG A 24 8.28 8.59 5.56
C ARG A 24 8.63 7.38 6.42
N ALA A 25 8.26 7.42 7.71
CA ALA A 25 8.50 6.30 8.62
C ALA A 25 7.68 5.05 8.24
N PHE A 26 6.42 5.23 7.84
CA PHE A 26 5.59 4.14 7.31
C PHE A 26 6.22 3.51 6.07
N TRP A 27 6.68 4.31 5.13
CA TRP A 27 7.27 3.83 3.88
C TRP A 27 8.57 3.07 4.06
N ALA A 28 9.45 3.54 4.97
CA ALA A 28 10.68 2.82 5.29
C ALA A 28 10.40 1.38 5.74
N LEU A 29 9.39 1.17 6.59
CA LEU A 29 8.98 -0.17 7.01
C LEU A 29 8.31 -0.96 5.89
N VAL A 30 7.44 -0.33 5.10
CA VAL A 30 6.76 -1.00 3.99
C VAL A 30 7.76 -1.53 2.96
N GLU A 31 8.78 -0.73 2.62
CA GLU A 31 9.80 -1.10 1.63
C GLU A 31 10.64 -2.31 2.06
N ASP A 32 10.87 -2.49 3.37
CA ASP A 32 11.62 -3.62 3.91
C ASP A 32 10.88 -4.97 3.75
N TYR A 33 9.55 -4.96 3.89
CA TYR A 33 8.76 -6.20 3.96
C TYR A 33 7.87 -6.47 2.73
N PHE A 34 7.59 -5.46 1.92
CA PHE A 34 6.64 -5.55 0.82
C PHE A 34 7.21 -4.99 -0.49
N THR A 35 6.76 -5.57 -1.60
CA THR A 35 6.74 -4.89 -2.89
C THR A 35 5.38 -4.24 -3.07
N PHE A 36 5.33 -3.11 -3.76
CA PHE A 36 4.06 -2.42 -3.98
C PHE A 36 4.03 -1.67 -5.31
N GLN A 37 2.81 -1.46 -5.80
CA GLN A 37 2.54 -0.60 -6.94
C GLN A 37 1.35 0.30 -6.65
N ARG A 38 1.39 1.52 -7.17
CA ARG A 38 0.26 2.44 -7.10
C ARG A 38 -0.79 2.02 -8.11
N VAL A 39 -2.03 1.90 -7.67
CA VAL A 39 -3.17 1.67 -8.56
C VAL A 39 -3.49 2.98 -9.29
N PRO A 40 -3.49 2.98 -10.64
CA PRO A 40 -3.89 4.16 -11.40
C PRO A 40 -5.30 4.63 -11.05
N LEU A 41 -5.48 5.94 -10.90
CA LEU A 41 -6.76 6.55 -10.51
C LEU A 41 -7.90 6.21 -11.48
N GLN A 42 -7.57 5.90 -12.74
CA GLN A 42 -8.52 5.50 -13.78
C GLN A 42 -9.16 4.13 -13.50
N ARG A 43 -8.52 3.29 -12.67
CA ARG A 43 -9.04 1.98 -12.24
C ARG A 43 -9.92 2.08 -10.99
N ILE A 44 -10.06 3.27 -10.39
CA ILE A 44 -10.89 3.53 -9.22
C ILE A 44 -12.26 4.06 -9.67
N ASP A 45 -13.32 3.68 -8.96
CA ASP A 45 -14.69 4.12 -9.23
C ASP A 45 -14.76 5.65 -9.42
N THR A 46 -15.37 6.07 -10.53
CA THR A 46 -15.36 7.47 -10.96
C THR A 46 -16.10 8.40 -10.00
N ARG A 47 -17.01 7.89 -9.16
CA ARG A 47 -17.79 8.66 -8.20
C ARG A 47 -17.07 8.86 -6.87
N TYR A 48 -16.11 7.99 -6.54
CA TYR A 48 -15.44 7.97 -5.24
C TYR A 48 -13.91 8.10 -5.32
N ARG A 49 -13.38 8.50 -6.48
CA ARG A 49 -11.95 8.79 -6.66
C ARG A 49 -11.62 10.24 -6.31
N ASP A 50 -10.53 10.43 -5.59
CA ASP A 50 -9.96 11.73 -5.22
C ASP A 50 -8.45 11.71 -5.50
N SER A 51 -7.89 12.80 -6.05
CA SER A 51 -6.47 12.84 -6.42
C SER A 51 -5.51 12.87 -5.21
N GLY A 52 -6.01 13.23 -4.03
CA GLY A 52 -5.31 13.15 -2.76
C GLY A 52 -5.34 11.76 -2.11
N ILE A 53 -6.24 10.87 -2.56
CA ILE A 53 -6.30 9.49 -2.07
C ILE A 53 -5.41 8.60 -2.95
N ASN A 54 -4.49 7.92 -2.30
CA ASN A 54 -3.61 6.93 -2.92
C ASN A 54 -4.16 5.53 -2.63
N LEU A 55 -4.15 4.67 -3.64
CA LEU A 55 -4.44 3.24 -3.50
C LEU A 55 -3.23 2.45 -3.94
N LEU A 56 -2.81 1.49 -3.11
CA LEU A 56 -1.70 0.61 -3.38
C LEU A 56 -2.15 -0.85 -3.41
N GLU A 57 -1.54 -1.60 -4.29
CA GLU A 57 -1.50 -3.06 -4.25
C GLU A 57 -0.12 -3.46 -3.70
N MET A 58 -0.10 -4.23 -2.62
CA MET A 58 1.12 -4.68 -1.97
C MET A 58 1.18 -6.21 -1.88
N LYS A 59 2.39 -6.75 -2.03
CA LYS A 59 2.72 -8.17 -1.87
C LYS A 59 3.88 -8.31 -0.90
N LYS A 60 3.79 -9.31 -0.02
CA LYS A 60 4.90 -9.61 0.88
C LYS A 60 6.13 -9.98 0.04
N ARG A 61 7.30 -9.44 0.36
CA ARG A 61 8.55 -9.86 -0.26
C ARG A 61 8.79 -11.34 0.05
N PRO A 62 9.26 -12.13 -0.92
CA PRO A 62 9.70 -13.49 -0.66
C PRO A 62 10.76 -13.48 0.43
N SER A 63 10.64 -14.40 1.39
CA SER A 63 11.66 -14.58 2.41
C SER A 63 12.93 -15.14 1.73
N LEU A 64 14.10 -14.57 1.98
CA LEU A 64 15.38 -15.16 1.53
C LEU A 64 15.61 -16.52 2.19
#